data_AF-A0A7I9Y6N0-F1
#
_entry.id   AF-A0A7I9Y6N0-F1
#
_cell.length_a   1.000
_cell.length_b   1.000
_cell.length_c   1.000
_cell.angle_alpha   90.00
_cell.angle_beta   90.00
_cell.angle_gamma   90.00
#
_symmetry.space_group_name_H-M   'P 1'
#
loop_
_entity.id
_entity.type
_entity.pdbx_description
1 polymer ?
#
loop_
_entity_poly.entity_id
_entity_poly.type
_entity_poly.pdbx_seq_one_letter_code
_entity_poly.pdbx_strand_id
1 'polypeptide(L)'
;MVTFSAVLAGVIANPPPTAFADDPSNEDQVFFAELEHEGLHPDYAKQICGSAKCESLRDLLVQEGHAVCSALSGAPRLVPISVIAHLQVTPAEAHGVITAARHAYCPQSPDPYTKTA
;
A
#
# COMPACT_ATOMS: atom_id res chain seq x y z
N MET A 1 29.36 44.47 39.98
CA MET A 1 29.91 43.25 40.62
C MET A 1 29.84 42.14 39.57
N VAL A 2 31.01 41.57 39.28
CA VAL A 2 31.38 40.31 38.58
C VAL A 2 30.37 39.57 37.67
N THR A 3 30.89 39.28 36.47
CA THR A 3 30.52 38.42 35.33
C THR A 3 29.91 37.03 35.61
N PHE A 4 29.15 36.48 34.64
CA PHE A 4 29.32 35.08 34.20
C PHE A 4 29.03 34.93 32.68
N SER A 5 30.09 34.62 31.93
CA SER A 5 30.02 34.05 30.58
C SER A 5 29.61 32.58 30.66
N ALA A 6 28.83 32.10 29.68
CA ALA A 6 28.83 30.70 29.28
C ALA A 6 28.52 30.60 27.78
N VAL A 7 29.56 30.26 27.01
CA VAL A 7 29.47 29.72 25.64
C VAL A 7 29.27 28.22 25.79
N LEU A 8 28.27 27.63 25.12
CA LEU A 8 28.23 26.20 24.80
C LEU A 8 27.53 26.00 23.45
N ALA A 9 28.33 25.63 22.46
CA ALA A 9 27.92 25.15 21.17
C ALA A 9 27.14 23.83 21.28
N GLY A 10 26.14 23.61 20.44
CA GLY A 10 25.38 22.37 20.41
C GLY A 10 24.51 22.22 19.16
N VAL A 11 25.10 21.65 18.11
CA VAL A 11 24.49 20.87 17.02
C VAL A 11 23.21 21.45 16.40
N ILE A 12 23.35 22.05 15.21
CA ILE A 12 22.24 22.14 14.26
C ILE A 12 21.97 20.70 13.81
N ALA A 13 21.04 20.02 14.47
CA ALA A 13 20.51 18.76 13.99
C ALA A 13 19.69 19.11 12.74
N ASN A 14 20.34 19.05 11.58
CA ASN A 14 19.63 19.04 10.31
C ASN A 14 18.77 17.77 10.34
N PRO A 15 17.42 17.86 10.40
CA PRO A 15 16.61 16.66 10.26
C PRO A 15 17.00 16.02 8.91
N PRO A 16 17.14 14.69 8.82
CA PRO A 16 17.27 14.04 7.53
C PRO A 16 16.12 14.52 6.64
N PRO A 17 16.33 14.68 5.32
CA PRO A 17 15.22 15.01 4.44
C PRO A 17 14.16 13.94 4.70
N THR A 18 13.02 14.38 5.23
CA THR A 18 11.80 13.60 5.23
C THR A 18 11.63 13.23 3.77
N ALA A 19 11.91 11.97 3.42
CA ALA A 19 11.45 11.41 2.18
C ALA A 19 9.95 11.68 2.22
N PHE A 20 9.51 12.61 1.38
CA PHE A 20 8.11 12.94 1.23
C PHE A 20 7.45 11.62 0.87
N ALA A 21 6.76 11.00 1.83
CA ALA A 21 5.65 10.17 1.46
C ALA A 21 4.70 11.17 0.80
N ASP A 22 4.70 11.18 -0.54
CA ASP A 22 3.70 11.91 -1.30
C ASP A 22 2.35 11.59 -0.65
N ASP A 23 1.56 12.63 -0.37
CA ASP A 23 0.24 12.44 0.22
C ASP A 23 -0.51 11.44 -0.68
N PRO A 24 -1.08 10.36 -0.13
CA PRO A 24 -1.73 9.33 -0.94
C PRO A 24 -2.78 9.97 -1.83
N SER A 25 -2.83 9.54 -3.10
CA SER A 25 -3.85 10.02 -4.02
C SER A 25 -5.24 9.73 -3.44
N ASN A 26 -6.27 10.43 -3.94
CA ASN A 26 -7.63 10.18 -3.50
C ASN A 26 -8.06 8.71 -3.73
N GLU A 27 -7.53 8.08 -4.79
CA GLU A 27 -7.79 6.68 -5.11
C GLU A 27 -7.08 5.74 -4.13
N ASP A 28 -5.82 6.04 -3.75
CA ASP A 28 -5.09 5.26 -2.75
C ASP A 28 -5.79 5.32 -1.38
N GLN A 29 -6.33 6.49 -1.01
CA GLN A 29 -7.11 6.65 0.22
C GLN A 29 -8.37 5.78 0.21
N VAL A 30 -9.09 5.73 -0.92
CA VAL A 30 -10.25 4.84 -1.10
C VAL A 30 -9.83 3.38 -1.01
N PHE A 31 -8.71 3.01 -1.63
CA PHE A 31 -8.18 1.65 -1.57
C PHE A 31 -7.89 1.21 -0.13
N PHE A 32 -7.20 2.03 0.67
CA PHE A 32 -6.92 1.71 2.07
C PHE A 32 -8.18 1.66 2.93
N ALA A 33 -9.13 2.57 2.70
CA ALA A 33 -10.42 2.54 3.40
C ALA A 33 -11.23 1.26 3.07
N GLU A 34 -11.17 0.78 1.83
CA GLU A 34 -11.84 -0.44 1.43
C GLU A 34 -11.14 -1.69 1.98
N LEU A 35 -9.80 -1.70 2.07
CA LEU A 35 -9.08 -2.77 2.78
C LEU A 35 -9.55 -2.88 4.24
N GLU A 36 -9.70 -1.74 4.93
CA GLU A 36 -10.23 -1.72 6.31
C GLU A 36 -11.69 -2.21 6.34
N HIS A 37 -12.53 -1.83 5.37
CA HIS A 37 -13.91 -2.29 5.26
C HIS A 37 -14.01 -3.82 5.10
N GLU A 38 -13.11 -4.40 4.29
CA GLU A 38 -12.95 -5.84 4.09
C GLU A 38 -12.30 -6.56 5.29
N GLY A 39 -11.99 -5.82 6.37
CA GLY A 39 -11.40 -6.35 7.60
C GLY A 39 -9.89 -6.61 7.51
N LEU A 40 -9.25 -6.12 6.46
CA LEU A 40 -7.80 -6.21 6.28
C LEU A 40 -7.13 -5.02 6.98
N HIS A 41 -6.22 -5.34 7.90
CA HIS A 41 -5.47 -4.35 8.67
C HIS A 41 -3.96 -4.59 8.50
N PRO A 42 -3.40 -4.33 7.31
CA PRO A 42 -1.96 -4.49 7.07
C PRO A 42 -1.17 -3.52 7.93
N ASP A 43 0.00 -3.95 8.40
CA ASP A 43 0.98 -3.04 9.01
C ASP A 43 1.64 -2.19 7.90
N TYR A 44 1.01 -1.07 7.55
CA TYR A 44 1.47 -0.19 6.47
C TYR A 44 2.87 0.38 6.69
N ALA A 45 3.33 0.47 7.94
CA ALA A 45 4.67 0.94 8.29
C ALA A 45 5.74 -0.15 8.12
N LYS A 46 5.35 -1.41 7.97
CA LYS A 46 6.26 -2.53 7.76
C LYS A 46 7.06 -2.33 6.47
N GLN A 47 8.37 -2.49 6.55
CA GLN A 47 9.22 -2.58 5.37
C GLN A 47 9.38 -4.02 4.94
N ILE A 48 9.27 -4.24 3.64
CA ILE A 48 9.54 -5.51 2.98
C ILE A 48 10.84 -5.35 2.18
N CYS A 49 11.87 -6.07 2.60
CA CYS A 49 13.18 -6.04 1.96
C CYS A 49 13.37 -7.23 1.03
N GLY A 50 13.50 -6.96 -0.26
CA GLY A 50 13.98 -7.92 -1.24
C GLY A 50 15.52 -7.95 -1.30
N SER A 51 16.05 -8.69 -2.27
CA SER A 51 17.50 -8.80 -2.48
C SER A 51 18.19 -7.51 -2.92
N ALA A 52 17.44 -6.56 -3.51
CA ALA A 52 17.99 -5.33 -4.10
C ALA A 52 17.49 -4.03 -3.45
N LYS A 53 16.29 -4.01 -2.86
CA LYS A 53 15.71 -2.84 -2.21
C LYS A 53 14.72 -3.21 -1.10
N CYS A 54 14.54 -2.31 -0.14
CA CYS A 54 13.44 -2.32 0.80
C CYS A 54 12.36 -1.35 0.34
N GLU A 55 11.11 -1.76 0.44
CA GLU A 55 9.95 -0.96 0.10
C GLU A 55 8.92 -1.06 1.22
N SER A 56 8.09 -0.02 1.41
CA SER A 56 7.04 -0.10 2.41
C SER A 56 5.95 -1.07 1.96
N LEU A 57 5.30 -1.75 2.90
CA LEU A 57 4.14 -2.60 2.60
C LEU A 57 3.03 -1.77 1.95
N ARG A 58 2.90 -0.50 2.36
CA ARG A 58 1.96 0.45 1.77
C ARG A 58 2.16 0.60 0.25
N ASP A 59 3.38 0.87 -0.19
CA ASP A 59 3.67 1.08 -1.61
C ASP A 59 3.49 -0.20 -2.42
N LEU A 60 3.87 -1.35 -1.84
CA LEU A 60 3.66 -2.65 -2.46
C LEU A 60 2.16 -2.96 -2.65
N LEU A 61 1.32 -2.63 -1.67
CA LEU A 61 -0.13 -2.83 -1.77
C LEU A 61 -0.75 -1.91 -2.84
N VAL A 62 -0.29 -0.67 -2.95
CA VAL A 62 -0.73 0.26 -4.02
C VAL A 62 -0.34 -0.29 -5.39
N GLN A 63 0.91 -0.73 -5.56
CA GLN A 63 1.37 -1.36 -6.79
C GLN A 63 0.56 -2.61 -7.14
N GLU A 64 0.28 -3.46 -6.15
CA GLU A 64 -0.55 -4.64 -6.35
C GLU A 64 -1.97 -4.26 -6.75
N GLY A 65 -2.58 -3.27 -6.12
CA GLY A 65 -3.92 -2.80 -6.46
C GLY A 65 -4.03 -2.32 -7.91
N HIS A 66 -3.05 -1.56 -8.39
CA HIS A 66 -3.00 -1.17 -9.80
C HIS A 66 -2.76 -2.38 -10.73
N ALA A 67 -1.91 -3.34 -10.33
CA ALA A 67 -1.64 -4.55 -11.11
C ALA A 67 -2.90 -5.42 -11.22
N VAL A 68 -3.63 -5.61 -10.12
CA VAL A 68 -4.94 -6.28 -10.08
C VAL A 68 -5.90 -5.60 -11.04
N CYS A 69 -6.00 -4.29 -10.97
CA CYS A 69 -6.89 -3.53 -11.82
C CYS A 69 -6.58 -3.71 -13.32
N SER A 70 -5.30 -3.64 -13.69
CA SER A 70 -4.84 -3.94 -15.04
C SER A 70 -5.19 -5.38 -15.46
N ALA A 71 -4.94 -6.36 -14.59
CA ALA A 71 -5.18 -7.77 -14.87
C ALA A 71 -6.67 -8.14 -14.97
N LEU A 72 -7.55 -7.47 -14.23
CA LEU A 72 -9.01 -7.66 -14.32
C LEU A 72 -9.56 -7.32 -15.70
N SER A 73 -8.93 -6.38 -16.42
CA SER A 73 -9.35 -6.01 -17.78
C SER A 73 -8.97 -7.07 -18.83
N GLY A 74 -7.86 -7.78 -18.64
CA GLY A 74 -7.34 -8.74 -19.61
C GLY A 74 -7.69 -10.21 -19.31
N ALA A 75 -7.55 -10.63 -18.06
CA ALA A 75 -7.71 -12.02 -17.63
C ALA A 75 -8.30 -12.14 -16.22
N PRO A 76 -9.54 -11.66 -15.97
CA PRO A 76 -10.11 -11.54 -14.62
C PRO A 76 -10.14 -12.86 -13.84
N ARG A 77 -10.37 -14.00 -14.50
CA ARG A 77 -10.42 -15.32 -13.85
C ARG A 77 -9.08 -15.78 -13.26
N LEU A 78 -7.96 -15.22 -13.71
CA LEU A 78 -6.63 -15.58 -13.21
C LEU A 78 -6.18 -14.71 -12.03
N VAL A 79 -6.79 -13.54 -11.87
CA VAL A 79 -6.42 -12.54 -10.85
C VAL A 79 -6.40 -13.13 -9.43
N PRO A 80 -7.42 -13.87 -8.95
CA PRO A 80 -7.37 -14.44 -7.61
C PRO A 80 -6.16 -15.35 -7.37
N ILE A 81 -5.81 -16.18 -8.35
CA ILE A 81 -4.68 -17.11 -8.23
C ILE A 81 -3.36 -16.34 -8.19
N SER A 82 -3.23 -15.30 -9.02
CA SER A 82 -2.04 -14.44 -9.07
C SER A 82 -1.82 -13.67 -7.76
N VAL A 83 -2.86 -13.05 -7.20
CA VAL A 83 -2.76 -12.27 -5.95
C VAL A 83 -2.37 -13.16 -4.78
N ILE A 84 -3.01 -14.33 -4.64
CA ILE A 84 -2.66 -15.31 -3.61
C ILE A 84 -1.18 -15.68 -3.69
N ALA A 85 -0.69 -15.99 -4.89
CA ALA A 85 0.70 -16.42 -5.07
C ALA A 85 1.70 -15.28 -4.86
N HIS A 86 1.38 -14.07 -5.32
CA HIS A 86 2.30 -12.94 -5.28
C HIS A 86 2.41 -12.34 -3.87
N LEU A 87 1.27 -12.10 -3.21
CA LEU A 87 1.24 -11.56 -1.85
C LEU A 87 1.42 -12.63 -0.77
N GLN A 88 1.34 -13.92 -1.13
CA GLN A 88 1.39 -15.06 -0.19
C GLN A 88 0.32 -14.95 0.91
N VAL A 89 -0.90 -14.58 0.50
CA VAL A 89 -2.06 -14.38 1.38
C VAL A 89 -3.06 -15.51 1.23
N THR A 90 -3.99 -15.61 2.18
CA THR A 90 -5.12 -16.56 2.09
C THR A 90 -6.09 -16.16 0.97
N PRO A 91 -6.94 -17.09 0.48
CA PRO A 91 -7.97 -16.76 -0.51
C PRO A 91 -8.95 -15.67 -0.06
N ALA A 92 -9.25 -15.60 1.24
CA ALA A 92 -10.12 -14.57 1.80
C ALA A 92 -9.46 -13.20 1.78
N GLU A 93 -8.19 -13.12 2.17
CA GLU A 93 -7.43 -11.87 2.10
C GLU A 93 -7.23 -11.41 0.65
N ALA A 94 -6.94 -12.32 -0.27
CA ALA A 94 -6.86 -12.01 -1.69
C ALA A 94 -8.20 -11.46 -2.23
N HIS A 95 -9.33 -12.03 -1.79
CA HIS A 95 -10.65 -11.51 -2.14
C HIS A 95 -10.82 -10.05 -1.70
N GLY A 96 -10.49 -9.74 -0.44
CA GLY A 96 -10.57 -8.37 0.07
C GLY A 96 -9.66 -7.40 -0.69
N VAL A 97 -8.41 -7.79 -0.98
CA VAL A 97 -7.50 -6.98 -1.80
C VAL A 97 -8.05 -6.73 -3.20
N ILE A 98 -8.63 -7.75 -3.84
CA ILE A 98 -9.18 -7.64 -5.20
C ILE A 98 -10.43 -6.77 -5.22
N THR A 99 -11.31 -6.91 -4.23
CA THR A 99 -12.50 -6.05 -4.08
C THR A 99 -12.09 -4.60 -3.85
N ALA A 100 -11.16 -4.36 -2.93
CA ALA A 100 -10.61 -3.03 -2.65
C ALA A 100 -9.99 -2.39 -3.90
N ALA A 101 -9.12 -3.12 -4.59
CA ALA A 101 -8.47 -2.64 -5.80
C ALA A 101 -9.46 -2.33 -6.93
N ARG A 102 -10.48 -3.19 -7.10
CA ARG A 102 -11.54 -2.97 -8.08
C ARG A 102 -12.33 -1.72 -7.75
N HIS A 103 -12.75 -1.54 -6.49
CA HIS A 103 -13.55 -0.38 -6.10
C HIS A 103 -12.78 0.94 -6.27
N ALA A 104 -11.50 0.96 -5.86
CA ALA A 104 -10.68 2.16 -5.89
C ALA A 104 -10.17 2.53 -7.29
N TYR A 105 -9.62 1.56 -8.03
CA TYR A 105 -8.85 1.84 -9.26
C TYR A 105 -9.58 1.51 -10.56
N CYS A 106 -10.58 0.62 -10.54
CA CYS A 106 -11.38 0.32 -11.73
C CYS A 106 -12.77 -0.24 -11.40
N PRO A 107 -13.69 0.62 -10.93
CA PRO A 107 -15.03 0.20 -10.55
C PRO A 107 -15.84 -0.39 -11.72
N GLN A 108 -15.47 -0.07 -12.95
CA GLN A 108 -16.06 -0.64 -14.18
C GLN A 108 -15.59 -2.07 -14.53
N SER A 109 -14.53 -2.55 -13.89
CA SER A 109 -13.95 -3.87 -14.21
C SER A 109 -14.85 -5.01 -13.73
N PRO A 110 -14.86 -6.16 -14.44
CA PRO A 110 -15.66 -7.31 -14.05
C PRO A 110 -15.20 -7.87 -12.70
N ASP A 111 -16.16 -8.27 -11.86
CA ASP A 111 -15.88 -8.99 -10.63
C ASP A 111 -15.47 -10.44 -10.96
N PRO A 112 -14.25 -10.88 -10.60
CA PRO A 112 -13.75 -12.21 -10.96
C PRO A 112 -14.41 -13.35 -10.17
N TYR A 113 -15.14 -13.04 -9.10
CA TYR A 113 -15.88 -13.99 -8.27
C TYR A 113 -17.35 -14.11 -8.66
N THR A 114 -17.87 -13.11 -9.38
CA THR A 114 -19.22 -13.19 -9.92
C THR A 114 -19.25 -14.21 -11.05
N LYS A 115 -19.84 -15.38 -10.79
CA LYS A 115 -20.19 -16.32 -11.86
C LYS A 115 -21.24 -15.63 -12.73
N THR A 116 -20.86 -15.25 -13.94
CA THR A 116 -21.84 -15.03 -15.01
C THR A 116 -22.62 -16.34 -15.15
N ALA A 117 -23.93 -16.27 -14.87
CA ALA A 117 -24.86 -17.38 -15.06
C ALA A 117 -24.94 -17.78 -16.53
#